data_AF-A0A938T3W1-F1
#
_entry.id   AF-A0A938T3W1-F1
#
_cell.length_a   1.000
_cell.length_b   1.000
_cell.length_c   1.000
_cell.angle_alpha   90.00
_cell.angle_beta   90.00
_cell.angle_gamma   90.00
#
_symmetry.space_group_name_H-M   'P 1'
#
loop_
_entity.id
_entity.type
_entity.pdbx_description
1 polymer ?
#
loop_
_entity_poly.entity_id
_entity_poly.type
_entity_poly.pdbx_seq_one_letter_code
_entity_poly.pdbx_strand_id
1 'polypeptide(L)'
;MITTPNGNYTCIFDLETEVCKIYYNKNKDLIFLKSLLGQGVFLNDNILLMFYNNSGYGYGEGDSYLFYIDSGKILPFYYESFDELSESNKWSGGYFISFSSNILVTNTYLIMKDEFGGVYFYYKDEILKKRKLDFFYCLPSLEDNKIDTLFNFDDSTHVLRYSYHGEGFICEQYIDFSRSSLKAKSGISLQLKDEFYSGFSLDYHTISSRLTSDGRFETVRTKIGEALYKLKYRRNKTVIKEISETASSFIKSEFHNVDVIIPVPPSDVKRQFQPVITISNAISELTQIPTDSGYLIKTAQTFQIKGIDDNEKRKKLLHNAFSVIDKRYQAKTILLFDDLYRSGETLNAAAKVLKEQGEVGEIYVLTITKTRTKR
;
A
#
# COMPACT_ATOMS: atom_id res chain seq x y z
N MET A 1 -5.84 -16.21 24.00
CA MET A 1 -5.30 -15.76 25.31
C MET A 1 -4.04 -14.99 25.03
N ILE A 2 -3.83 -13.86 25.71
CA ILE A 2 -2.56 -13.09 25.67
C ILE A 2 -2.15 -12.70 27.09
N THR A 3 -0.86 -12.50 27.31
CA THR A 3 -0.32 -12.11 28.61
C THR A 3 0.62 -10.92 28.41
N THR A 4 0.69 -10.01 29.40
CA THR A 4 1.67 -8.92 29.38
C THR A 4 3.10 -9.45 29.37
N PRO A 5 4.08 -8.69 28.82
CA PRO A 5 5.50 -9.08 28.84
C PRO A 5 6.03 -9.48 30.22
N ASN A 6 5.64 -8.77 31.27
CA ASN A 6 6.02 -9.09 32.65
C ASN A 6 5.23 -10.25 33.29
N GLY A 7 4.23 -10.80 32.60
CA GLY A 7 3.43 -11.89 33.13
C GLY A 7 2.40 -11.51 34.19
N ASN A 8 2.17 -10.22 34.48
CA ASN A 8 1.26 -9.78 35.54
C ASN A 8 -0.21 -9.82 35.16
N TYR A 9 -0.55 -9.65 33.87
CA TYR A 9 -1.93 -9.63 33.42
C TYR A 9 -2.16 -10.59 32.27
N THR A 10 -3.28 -11.31 32.30
CA THR A 10 -3.71 -12.21 31.23
C THR A 10 -5.08 -11.78 30.72
N CYS A 11 -5.23 -11.69 29.41
CA CYS A 11 -6.52 -11.53 28.75
C CYS A 11 -6.97 -12.85 28.13
N ILE A 12 -8.21 -13.23 28.41
CA ILE A 12 -8.90 -14.34 27.75
C ILE A 12 -10.03 -13.75 26.93
N PHE A 13 -10.02 -14.05 25.63
CA PHE A 13 -11.03 -13.58 24.68
C PHE A 13 -12.01 -14.70 24.43
N ASP A 14 -13.29 -14.39 24.63
CA ASP A 14 -14.39 -15.24 24.22
C ASP A 14 -14.85 -14.77 22.82
N LEU A 15 -14.66 -15.64 21.83
CA LEU A 15 -14.97 -15.33 20.43
C LEU A 15 -16.48 -15.37 20.14
N GLU A 16 -17.26 -16.10 20.95
CA GLU A 16 -18.71 -16.19 20.76
C GLU A 16 -19.41 -14.96 21.35
N THR A 17 -18.94 -14.51 22.51
CA THR A 17 -19.54 -13.35 23.20
C THR A 17 -18.84 -12.03 22.91
N GLU A 18 -17.71 -12.06 22.20
CA GLU A 18 -16.85 -10.90 21.90
C GLU A 18 -16.41 -10.14 23.15
N VAL A 19 -16.17 -10.86 24.26
CA VAL A 19 -15.74 -10.29 25.53
C VAL A 19 -14.30 -10.64 25.81
N CYS A 20 -13.49 -9.62 26.10
CA CYS A 20 -12.18 -9.76 26.71
C CYS A 20 -12.31 -9.73 28.24
N LYS A 21 -11.94 -10.82 28.90
CA LYS A 21 -11.80 -10.88 30.36
C LYS A 21 -10.35 -10.70 30.74
N ILE A 22 -10.08 -9.69 31.57
CA ILE A 22 -8.76 -9.35 32.08
C ILE A 22 -8.60 -9.96 33.47
N TYR A 23 -7.46 -10.60 33.69
CA TYR A 23 -7.08 -11.22 34.95
C TYR A 23 -5.73 -10.69 35.42
N TYR A 24 -5.57 -10.52 36.73
CA TYR A 24 -4.28 -10.36 37.39
C TYR A 24 -3.73 -11.73 37.77
N ASN A 25 -2.49 -12.00 37.40
CA ASN A 25 -1.81 -13.26 37.67
C ASN A 25 -1.17 -13.21 39.06
N LYS A 26 -1.68 -14.01 40.00
CA LYS A 26 -1.15 -14.08 41.38
C LYS A 26 -0.91 -15.52 41.78
N ASN A 27 0.33 -15.91 42.05
CA ASN A 27 0.68 -17.24 42.56
C ASN A 27 0.08 -18.42 41.76
N LYS A 28 0.07 -18.33 40.42
CA LYS A 28 -0.56 -19.26 39.47
C LYS A 28 -2.09 -19.20 39.37
N ASP A 29 -2.74 -18.34 40.13
CA ASP A 29 -4.17 -18.07 40.01
C ASP A 29 -4.43 -16.87 39.09
N LEU A 30 -5.57 -16.93 38.38
CA LEU A 30 -6.10 -15.83 37.58
C LEU A 30 -7.18 -15.10 38.38
N ILE A 31 -6.87 -13.91 38.88
CA ILE A 31 -7.82 -13.07 39.62
C ILE A 31 -8.54 -12.17 38.62
N PHE A 32 -9.85 -12.37 38.44
CA PHE A 32 -10.65 -11.56 37.54
C PHE A 32 -10.61 -10.07 37.93
N LEU A 33 -10.35 -9.21 36.95
CA LEU A 33 -10.34 -7.76 37.12
C LEU A 33 -11.54 -7.10 36.46
N LYS A 34 -11.72 -7.34 35.15
CA LYS A 34 -12.68 -6.60 34.34
C LYS A 34 -13.02 -7.34 33.06
N SER A 35 -14.24 -7.11 32.59
CA SER A 35 -14.65 -7.44 31.23
C SER A 35 -14.64 -6.18 30.36
N LEU A 36 -14.04 -6.30 29.18
CA LEU A 36 -14.04 -5.31 28.12
C LEU A 36 -14.67 -5.93 26.89
N LEU A 37 -15.31 -5.12 26.06
CA LEU A 37 -15.85 -5.59 24.80
C LEU A 37 -14.78 -5.56 23.71
N GLY A 38 -14.79 -6.57 22.86
CA GLY A 38 -13.87 -6.76 21.76
C GLY A 38 -12.65 -7.62 22.11
N GLN A 39 -11.66 -7.53 21.24
CA GLN A 39 -10.38 -8.24 21.34
C GLN A 39 -9.24 -7.23 21.36
N GLY A 40 -8.07 -7.61 21.83
CA GLY A 40 -7.00 -6.63 21.99
C GLY A 40 -5.61 -7.23 22.05
N VAL A 41 -4.62 -6.35 22.09
CA VAL A 41 -3.20 -6.68 22.24
C VAL A 41 -2.55 -5.74 23.25
N PHE A 42 -1.69 -6.29 24.10
CA PHE A 42 -0.91 -5.47 25.03
C PHE A 42 0.19 -4.74 24.28
N LEU A 43 0.17 -3.40 24.28
CA LEU A 43 1.26 -2.58 23.73
C LEU A 43 2.46 -2.54 24.69
N ASN A 44 2.18 -2.68 25.98
CA ASN A 44 3.14 -2.83 27.07
C ASN A 44 2.42 -3.46 28.28
N ASP A 45 3.09 -3.47 29.44
CA ASP A 45 2.58 -4.07 30.68
C ASP A 45 1.35 -3.39 31.29
N ASN A 46 0.96 -2.21 30.81
CA ASN A 46 -0.12 -1.40 31.37
C ASN A 46 -1.20 -1.01 30.34
N ILE A 47 -0.87 -1.01 29.05
CA ILE A 47 -1.74 -0.47 28.00
C ILE A 47 -2.20 -1.60 27.08
N LEU A 48 -3.51 -1.82 27.06
CA LEU A 48 -4.19 -2.73 26.16
C LEU A 48 -4.85 -1.94 25.03
N LEU A 49 -4.48 -2.21 23.79
CA LEU A 49 -5.18 -1.69 22.61
C LEU A 49 -6.33 -2.64 22.27
N MET A 50 -7.54 -2.14 22.35
CA MET A 50 -8.78 -2.88 22.09
C MET A 50 -9.35 -2.55 20.70
N PHE A 51 -9.92 -3.57 20.07
CA PHE A 51 -10.62 -3.55 18.79
C PHE A 51 -12.00 -4.16 19.00
N TYR A 52 -13.05 -3.45 18.62
CA TYR A 52 -14.42 -3.91 18.75
C TYR A 52 -14.81 -4.75 17.52
N ASN A 53 -15.58 -5.81 17.71
CA ASN A 53 -15.93 -6.76 16.65
C ASN A 53 -17.38 -6.65 16.16
N ASN A 54 -18.21 -5.82 16.78
CA ASN A 54 -19.66 -5.90 16.66
C ASN A 54 -20.22 -5.14 15.44
N SER A 55 -19.73 -5.50 14.25
CA SER A 55 -20.45 -5.42 12.97
C SER A 55 -19.49 -5.93 11.91
N GLY A 56 -19.96 -6.80 11.01
CA GLY A 56 -19.16 -7.31 9.91
C GLY A 56 -18.39 -6.21 9.16
N TYR A 57 -17.34 -6.63 8.45
CA TYR A 57 -16.38 -5.82 7.69
C TYR A 57 -15.23 -5.30 8.56
N GLY A 58 -14.01 -5.63 8.13
CA GLY A 58 -12.80 -5.35 8.88
C GLY A 58 -12.61 -3.86 9.11
N TYR A 59 -11.85 -3.54 10.15
CA TYR A 59 -11.39 -2.19 10.53
C TYR A 59 -12.31 -1.06 10.03
N GLY A 60 -13.53 -1.02 10.58
CA GLY A 60 -14.52 0.03 10.38
C GLY A 60 -15.26 0.30 11.70
N GLU A 61 -15.44 1.60 11.99
CA GLU A 61 -16.08 2.22 13.16
C GLU A 61 -15.24 2.37 14.44
N GLY A 62 -15.34 3.57 15.02
CA GLY A 62 -14.46 4.15 16.04
C GLY A 62 -14.61 3.58 17.45
N ASP A 63 -14.65 2.28 17.58
CA ASP A 63 -14.79 1.56 18.86
C ASP A 63 -13.46 0.97 19.35
N SER A 64 -12.34 1.31 18.70
CA SER A 64 -11.03 1.02 19.27
C SER A 64 -10.70 1.98 20.40
N TYR A 65 -10.07 1.47 21.44
CA TYR A 65 -9.67 2.28 22.59
C TYR A 65 -8.41 1.72 23.25
N LEU A 66 -7.68 2.61 23.90
CA LEU A 66 -6.61 2.25 24.80
C LEU A 66 -7.18 2.10 26.21
N PHE A 67 -7.02 0.94 26.81
CA PHE A 67 -7.33 0.68 28.21
C PHE A 67 -6.03 0.68 29.02
N TYR A 68 -5.97 1.56 30.02
CA TYR A 68 -4.87 1.64 30.98
C TYR A 68 -5.24 0.83 32.22
N ILE A 69 -4.55 -0.28 32.45
CA ILE A 69 -4.88 -1.24 33.50
C ILE A 69 -4.82 -0.60 34.88
N ASP A 70 -3.74 0.12 35.19
CA ASP A 70 -3.50 0.69 36.52
C ASP A 70 -4.54 1.75 36.91
N SER A 71 -4.99 2.55 35.94
CA SER A 71 -5.92 3.67 36.19
C SER A 71 -7.37 3.34 35.85
N GLY A 72 -7.62 2.22 35.17
CA GLY A 72 -8.90 1.90 34.56
C GLY A 72 -9.34 2.87 33.46
N LYS A 73 -8.47 3.80 33.04
CA LYS A 73 -8.77 4.86 32.07
C LYS A 73 -8.95 4.26 30.68
N ILE A 74 -10.02 4.65 30.01
CA ILE A 74 -10.29 4.36 28.61
C ILE A 74 -10.03 5.63 27.81
N LEU A 75 -9.19 5.54 26.78
CA LEU A 75 -8.97 6.61 25.83
C LEU A 75 -9.43 6.19 24.44
N PRO A 76 -10.19 7.03 23.73
CA PRO A 76 -10.58 6.74 22.36
C PRO A 76 -9.33 6.61 21.47
N PHE A 77 -9.42 5.70 20.51
CA PHE A 77 -8.41 5.48 19.49
C PHE A 77 -9.04 5.82 18.13
N TYR A 78 -8.46 6.80 17.45
CA TYR A 78 -9.06 7.44 16.29
C TYR A 78 -8.49 6.85 14.99
N TYR A 79 -9.37 6.52 14.06
CA TYR A 79 -9.04 6.34 12.65
C TYR A 79 -9.25 7.70 11.94
N GLU A 80 -8.47 8.03 10.90
CA GLU A 80 -8.69 9.32 10.21
C GLU A 80 -10.02 9.34 9.44
N SER A 81 -10.77 10.43 9.66
CA SER A 81 -12.05 10.86 9.07
C SER A 81 -13.33 10.10 9.48
N PHE A 82 -14.18 10.81 10.22
CA PHE A 82 -15.42 10.37 10.87
C PHE A 82 -16.64 10.34 9.92
N ASP A 83 -16.47 10.60 8.62
CA ASP A 83 -17.59 10.64 7.66
C ASP A 83 -17.69 9.35 6.82
N GLU A 84 -16.99 8.28 7.24
CA GLU A 84 -16.74 7.13 6.39
C GLU A 84 -17.74 5.96 6.42
N LEU A 85 -18.81 5.96 7.21
CA LEU A 85 -19.61 4.72 7.37
C LEU A 85 -21.14 4.81 7.23
N SER A 86 -21.74 5.97 6.92
CA SER A 86 -23.22 6.03 6.91
C SER A 86 -23.91 5.39 5.70
N GLU A 87 -23.22 4.96 4.63
CA GLU A 87 -23.90 4.39 3.45
C GLU A 87 -23.10 3.30 2.72
N SER A 88 -22.98 2.10 3.29
CA SER A 88 -22.77 0.90 2.47
C SER A 88 -23.35 -0.37 3.12
N ASN A 89 -24.67 -0.48 3.10
CA ASN A 89 -25.37 -1.77 3.21
C ASN A 89 -25.11 -2.61 1.95
N LYS A 90 -23.94 -3.28 1.87
CA LYS A 90 -23.62 -4.45 1.01
C LYS A 90 -22.10 -4.69 0.97
N TRP A 91 -21.51 -5.04 2.09
CA TRP A 91 -20.39 -5.97 2.08
C TRP A 91 -20.89 -7.27 2.73
N SER A 92 -20.22 -8.40 2.53
CA SER A 92 -20.49 -9.69 3.19
C SER A 92 -19.19 -10.49 3.15
N GLY A 93 -18.52 -10.63 4.30
CA GLY A 93 -17.11 -10.99 4.41
C GLY A 93 -16.42 -10.22 5.54
N GLY A 94 -16.71 -10.59 6.79
CA GLY A 94 -15.96 -10.13 7.95
C GLY A 94 -14.57 -10.77 7.96
N TYR A 95 -13.56 -9.97 8.28
CA TYR A 95 -12.18 -10.43 8.42
C TYR A 95 -12.10 -11.32 9.65
N PHE A 96 -12.01 -12.63 9.46
CA PHE A 96 -11.70 -13.55 10.56
C PHE A 96 -10.23 -13.39 10.95
N ILE A 97 -9.96 -12.49 11.88
CA ILE A 97 -8.65 -12.31 12.49
C ILE A 97 -8.53 -13.35 13.62
N SER A 98 -7.79 -14.43 13.37
CA SER A 98 -7.13 -15.14 14.48
C SER A 98 -6.04 -14.21 15.02
N PHE A 99 -6.28 -13.60 16.18
CA PHE A 99 -5.45 -12.52 16.74
C PHE A 99 -4.00 -12.92 17.01
N SER A 100 -3.69 -14.20 17.18
CA SER A 100 -2.33 -14.66 17.49
C SER A 100 -1.42 -14.83 16.27
N SER A 101 -1.98 -15.00 15.06
CA SER A 101 -1.17 -15.25 13.86
C SER A 101 -0.94 -14.01 12.98
N ASN A 102 -1.67 -12.92 13.24
CA ASN A 102 -1.67 -11.71 12.41
C ASN A 102 -1.09 -10.47 13.09
N ILE A 103 -0.81 -10.51 14.40
CA ILE A 103 -0.31 -9.35 15.15
C ILE A 103 0.92 -9.76 15.96
N LEU A 104 2.02 -9.03 15.79
CA LEU A 104 3.18 -9.09 16.67
C LEU A 104 3.34 -7.77 17.41
N VAL A 105 3.62 -7.86 18.70
CA VAL A 105 4.01 -6.71 19.51
C VAL A 105 5.42 -6.95 20.01
N THR A 106 6.33 -6.06 19.67
CA THR A 106 7.73 -6.08 20.12
C THR A 106 7.98 -4.97 21.13
N ASN A 107 9.24 -4.72 21.52
CA ASN A 107 9.54 -3.59 22.41
C ASN A 107 9.30 -2.24 21.71
N THR A 108 9.48 -2.18 20.40
CA THR A 108 9.44 -0.96 19.59
C THR A 108 8.21 -0.87 18.70
N TYR A 109 7.75 -2.01 18.18
CA TYR A 109 6.80 -2.06 17.08
C TYR A 109 5.50 -2.77 17.48
N LEU A 110 4.41 -2.31 16.89
CA LEU A 110 3.24 -3.14 16.60
C LEU A 110 3.36 -3.51 15.12
N ILE A 111 3.23 -4.79 14.79
CA ILE A 111 3.31 -5.30 13.42
C ILE A 111 2.02 -6.05 13.15
N MET A 112 1.32 -5.69 12.07
CA MET A 112 0.03 -6.28 11.73
C MET A 112 0.05 -6.82 10.31
N LYS A 113 -0.58 -7.97 10.11
CA LYS A 113 -0.79 -8.58 8.80
C LYS A 113 -2.24 -8.41 8.35
N ASP A 114 -2.45 -8.03 7.09
CA ASP A 114 -3.78 -8.05 6.48
C ASP A 114 -4.14 -9.42 5.86
N GLU A 115 -5.36 -9.56 5.35
CA GLU A 115 -5.84 -10.80 4.71
C GLU A 115 -5.14 -11.11 3.38
N PHE A 116 -4.56 -10.09 2.75
CA PHE A 116 -3.88 -10.18 1.46
C PHE A 116 -2.41 -10.58 1.61
N GLY A 117 -1.86 -10.55 2.83
CA GLY A 117 -0.47 -10.91 3.15
C GLY A 117 0.46 -9.71 3.34
N GLY A 118 -0.08 -8.48 3.28
CA GLY A 118 0.69 -7.26 3.57
C GLY A 118 1.02 -7.16 5.06
N VAL A 119 2.25 -6.76 5.39
CA VAL A 119 2.76 -6.63 6.77
C VAL A 119 3.11 -5.17 7.05
N TYR A 120 2.41 -4.58 8.03
CA TYR A 120 2.48 -3.16 8.35
C TYR A 120 3.17 -2.97 9.70
N PHE A 121 4.14 -2.06 9.75
CA PHE A 121 4.90 -1.73 10.94
C PHE A 121 4.46 -0.37 11.47
N TYR A 122 4.21 -0.33 12.78
CA TYR A 122 3.80 0.86 13.51
C TYR A 122 4.74 1.09 14.69
N TYR A 123 5.17 2.33 14.92
CA TYR A 123 5.88 2.68 16.14
C TYR A 123 4.89 2.74 17.31
N LYS A 124 5.12 1.95 18.37
CA LYS A 124 4.22 1.96 19.54
C LYS A 124 4.14 3.34 20.20
N ASP A 125 5.25 4.06 20.27
CA ASP A 125 5.27 5.41 20.86
C ASP A 125 4.40 6.38 20.07
N GLU A 126 4.38 6.27 18.74
CA GLU A 126 3.52 7.10 17.89
C GLU A 126 2.05 6.69 18.00
N ILE A 127 1.75 5.39 18.14
CA ILE A 127 0.40 4.88 18.47
C ILE A 127 -0.09 5.52 19.76
N LEU A 128 0.71 5.50 20.83
CA LEU A 128 0.32 6.05 22.13
C LEU A 128 0.16 7.57 22.09
N LYS A 129 1.07 8.27 21.41
CA LYS A 129 1.08 9.73 21.30
C LYS A 129 -0.08 10.26 20.46
N LYS A 130 -0.34 9.63 19.31
CA LYS A 130 -1.38 10.10 18.36
C LYS A 130 -2.73 9.42 18.60
N ARG A 131 -2.77 8.30 19.32
CA ARG A 131 -3.94 7.43 19.50
C ARG A 131 -4.55 7.03 18.16
N LYS A 132 -3.69 6.64 17.21
CA LYS A 132 -4.07 6.15 15.87
C LYS A 132 -3.03 5.19 15.33
N LEU A 133 -3.43 4.35 14.38
CA LEU A 133 -2.50 3.53 13.59
C LEU A 133 -2.02 4.33 12.38
N ASP A 134 -0.76 4.78 12.41
CA ASP A 134 -0.06 5.46 11.31
C ASP A 134 1.19 4.63 11.01
N PHE A 135 1.07 3.65 10.10
CA PHE A 135 2.19 2.78 9.77
C PHE A 135 3.32 3.62 9.16
N PHE A 136 4.56 3.25 9.51
CA PHE A 136 5.74 3.90 8.95
C PHE A 136 6.42 3.03 7.89
N TYR A 137 6.10 1.75 7.82
CA TYR A 137 6.63 0.84 6.81
C TYR A 137 5.60 -0.25 6.51
N CYS A 138 5.53 -0.67 5.25
CA CYS A 138 4.72 -1.80 4.83
C CYS A 138 5.53 -2.67 3.88
N LEU A 139 5.50 -3.97 4.14
CA LEU A 139 5.92 -5.01 3.21
C LEU A 139 4.67 -5.52 2.49
N PRO A 140 4.46 -5.16 1.21
CA PRO A 140 3.30 -5.61 0.46
C PRO A 140 3.38 -7.11 0.19
N SER A 141 2.22 -7.76 0.08
CA SER A 141 2.14 -9.15 -0.37
C SER A 141 2.60 -9.28 -1.82
N LEU A 142 3.50 -10.22 -2.09
CA LEU A 142 3.79 -10.70 -3.44
C LEU A 142 2.85 -11.90 -3.65
N GLU A 143 2.08 -11.96 -4.74
CA GLU A 143 1.09 -13.03 -4.99
C GLU A 143 1.68 -14.46 -4.83
N ASP A 144 2.99 -14.62 -5.06
CA ASP A 144 3.74 -15.87 -4.96
C ASP A 144 4.40 -16.12 -3.58
N ASN A 145 4.41 -15.14 -2.65
CA ASN A 145 5.01 -15.21 -1.30
C ASN A 145 4.03 -14.68 -0.22
N LYS A 146 2.79 -15.18 -0.24
CA LYS A 146 1.79 -14.81 0.77
C LYS A 146 2.29 -15.16 2.18
N ILE A 147 2.37 -14.17 3.06
CA ILE A 147 2.67 -14.40 4.48
C ILE A 147 1.39 -14.88 5.18
N ASP A 148 1.45 -16.02 5.87
CA ASP A 148 0.28 -16.59 6.55
C ASP A 148 0.30 -16.32 8.06
N THR A 149 1.42 -16.59 8.72
CA THR A 149 1.56 -16.36 10.16
C THR A 149 2.84 -15.60 10.46
N LEU A 150 2.73 -14.56 11.28
CA LEU A 150 3.89 -13.88 11.86
C LEU A 150 4.32 -14.59 13.14
N PHE A 151 5.61 -14.93 13.27
CA PHE A 151 6.12 -15.62 14.47
C PHE A 151 6.83 -14.67 15.43
N ASN A 152 7.76 -13.88 14.91
CA ASN A 152 8.60 -13.02 15.72
C ASN A 152 9.21 -11.90 14.89
N PHE A 153 9.46 -10.77 15.52
CA PHE A 153 10.33 -9.74 15.01
C PHE A 153 11.32 -9.35 16.10
N ASP A 154 12.61 -9.53 15.82
CA ASP A 154 13.67 -9.18 16.76
C ASP A 154 14.07 -7.71 16.55
N ASP A 155 13.74 -6.85 17.52
CA ASP A 155 14.06 -5.41 17.46
C ASP A 155 15.55 -5.12 17.37
N SER A 156 16.42 -6.01 17.85
CA SER A 156 17.86 -5.81 17.84
C SER A 156 18.48 -6.16 16.48
N THR A 157 18.07 -7.29 15.90
CA THR A 157 18.59 -7.78 14.62
C THR A 157 17.77 -7.31 13.43
N HIS A 158 16.57 -6.78 13.67
CA HIS A 158 15.56 -6.43 12.67
C HIS A 158 15.23 -7.60 11.74
N VAL A 159 15.11 -8.81 12.30
CA VAL A 159 14.73 -10.02 11.54
C VAL A 159 13.28 -10.38 11.81
N LEU A 160 12.45 -10.40 10.77
CA LEU A 160 11.08 -10.92 10.82
C LEU A 160 11.08 -12.41 10.49
N ARG A 161 10.47 -13.24 11.33
CA ARG A 161 10.20 -14.66 11.06
C ARG A 161 8.72 -14.86 10.82
N TYR A 162 8.39 -15.62 9.79
CA TYR A 162 7.02 -15.88 9.37
C TYR A 162 6.87 -17.26 8.73
N SER A 163 5.64 -17.73 8.55
CA SER A 163 5.34 -18.88 7.71
C SER A 163 4.49 -18.53 6.49
N TYR A 164 4.58 -19.38 5.48
CA TYR A 164 3.66 -19.43 4.36
C TYR A 164 3.29 -20.88 4.02
N HIS A 165 2.12 -21.08 3.42
CA HIS A 165 1.65 -22.33 2.88
C HIS A 165 2.22 -22.52 1.47
N GLY A 166 3.18 -23.44 1.34
CA GLY A 166 3.62 -23.99 0.05
C GLY A 166 2.68 -25.10 -0.42
N GLU A 167 3.02 -25.77 -1.53
CA GLU A 167 2.26 -26.91 -2.08
C GLU A 167 2.12 -28.08 -1.07
N GLY A 168 1.17 -27.98 -0.14
CA GLY A 168 0.84 -29.00 0.84
C GLY A 168 1.58 -28.95 2.19
N PHE A 169 2.43 -27.93 2.45
CA PHE A 169 3.19 -27.81 3.72
C PHE A 169 3.29 -26.37 4.22
N ILE A 170 3.48 -26.20 5.53
CA ILE A 170 3.82 -24.92 6.16
C ILE A 170 5.34 -24.76 6.13
N CYS A 171 5.81 -23.70 5.46
CA CYS A 171 7.23 -23.36 5.36
C CYS A 171 7.54 -22.16 6.26
N GLU A 172 8.57 -22.25 7.09
CA GLU A 172 9.09 -21.11 7.86
C GLU A 172 10.14 -20.36 7.04
N GLN A 173 10.10 -19.03 7.10
CA GLN A 173 11.02 -18.12 6.43
C GLN A 173 11.38 -16.94 7.31
N TYR A 174 12.41 -16.19 6.89
CA TYR A 174 12.79 -14.94 7.53
C TYR A 174 13.10 -13.85 6.52
N ILE A 175 12.90 -12.60 6.95
CA ILE A 175 13.29 -11.39 6.23
C ILE A 175 14.26 -10.63 7.12
N ASP A 176 15.46 -10.38 6.60
CA ASP A 176 16.49 -9.61 7.28
C ASP A 176 16.39 -8.13 6.86
N PHE A 177 15.92 -7.29 7.79
CA PHE A 177 15.86 -5.84 7.61
C PHE A 177 17.10 -5.11 8.14
N SER A 178 18.18 -5.80 8.52
CA SER A 178 19.41 -5.15 8.99
C SER A 178 20.13 -4.35 7.89
N ARG A 179 19.94 -4.75 6.62
CA ARG A 179 20.52 -4.10 5.44
C ARG A 179 19.54 -3.21 4.67
N SER A 180 18.23 -3.37 4.89
CA SER A 180 17.20 -2.51 4.32
C SER A 180 16.78 -1.46 5.35
N SER A 181 16.67 -0.20 4.95
CA SER A 181 16.34 0.83 5.93
C SER A 181 14.87 0.75 6.33
N LEU A 182 14.56 0.17 7.50
CA LEU A 182 13.32 0.42 8.28
C LEU A 182 13.24 1.88 8.78
N LYS A 183 13.69 2.84 7.97
CA LYS A 183 13.82 4.27 8.31
C LYS A 183 12.99 5.18 7.43
N ALA A 184 12.31 4.66 6.41
CA ALA A 184 11.53 5.48 5.51
C ALA A 184 10.05 5.17 5.66
N LYS A 185 9.26 6.24 5.80
CA LYS A 185 7.83 6.27 5.50
C LYS A 185 7.66 5.95 4.01
N SER A 186 7.87 4.70 3.60
CA SER A 186 7.50 4.27 2.25
C SER A 186 5.97 4.15 2.29
N GLY A 187 5.31 5.05 1.57
CA GLY A 187 3.92 4.84 1.19
C GLY A 187 3.78 3.44 0.58
N ILE A 188 2.58 2.88 0.66
CA ILE A 188 2.27 1.55 0.15
C ILE A 188 2.72 1.49 -1.32
N SER A 189 3.90 0.93 -1.59
CA SER A 189 4.35 0.74 -2.96
C SER A 189 3.62 -0.46 -3.51
N LEU A 190 2.59 -0.21 -4.30
CA LEU A 190 1.71 -1.22 -4.85
C LEU A 190 2.41 -1.89 -6.02
N GLN A 191 2.79 -3.16 -5.86
CA GLN A 191 3.47 -3.89 -6.93
C GLN A 191 2.59 -3.98 -8.19
N LEU A 192 3.25 -3.85 -9.33
CA LEU A 192 2.72 -3.98 -10.67
C LEU A 192 3.53 -5.08 -11.36
N LYS A 193 2.86 -6.10 -11.88
CA LYS A 193 3.50 -7.20 -12.60
C LYS A 193 2.67 -7.53 -13.83
N ASP A 194 3.36 -7.74 -14.94
CA ASP A 194 2.82 -8.22 -16.19
C ASP A 194 3.87 -9.15 -16.84
N GLU A 195 3.54 -9.75 -18.00
CA GLU A 195 4.49 -10.61 -18.72
C GLU A 195 5.75 -9.85 -19.15
N PHE A 196 5.62 -8.55 -19.44
CA PHE A 196 6.70 -7.75 -20.02
C PHE A 196 7.45 -6.86 -19.03
N TYR A 197 6.96 -6.69 -17.79
CA TYR A 197 7.57 -5.80 -16.81
C TYR A 197 7.29 -6.18 -15.36
N SER A 198 8.14 -5.66 -14.47
CA SER A 198 7.89 -5.58 -13.04
C SER A 198 7.97 -4.13 -12.57
N GLY A 199 7.25 -3.74 -11.54
CA GLY A 199 7.21 -2.34 -11.15
C GLY A 199 6.34 -2.04 -9.95
N PHE A 200 6.13 -0.75 -9.71
CA PHE A 200 5.41 -0.26 -8.53
C PHE A 200 4.58 0.98 -8.84
N SER A 201 3.54 1.20 -8.06
CA SER A 201 2.91 2.50 -7.87
C SER A 201 3.24 3.01 -6.48
N LEU A 202 3.66 4.28 -6.34
CA LEU A 202 4.08 4.82 -5.04
C LEU A 202 2.97 4.84 -3.98
N ASP A 203 1.71 5.00 -4.41
CA ASP A 203 0.54 4.95 -3.52
C ASP A 203 -0.77 4.75 -4.31
N TYR A 204 -1.91 4.67 -3.62
CA TYR A 204 -3.22 4.84 -4.25
C TYR A 204 -3.49 6.31 -4.63
N HIS A 205 -4.29 6.55 -5.66
CA HIS A 205 -4.67 7.90 -6.10
C HIS A 205 -5.67 8.56 -5.14
N THR A 206 -6.59 7.76 -4.59
CA THR A 206 -7.66 8.20 -3.71
C THR A 206 -7.68 7.29 -2.51
N ILE A 207 -7.84 7.86 -1.31
CA ILE A 207 -8.19 7.11 -0.11
C ILE A 207 -9.68 6.73 -0.22
N SER A 208 -10.56 7.68 -0.54
CA SER A 208 -11.99 7.42 -0.71
C SER A 208 -12.66 8.44 -1.65
N SER A 209 -13.88 8.14 -2.09
CA SER A 209 -14.70 9.07 -2.85
C SER A 209 -16.18 8.79 -2.59
N ARG A 210 -16.93 9.80 -2.14
CA ARG A 210 -18.35 9.69 -1.78
C ARG A 210 -19.18 10.64 -2.63
N LEU A 211 -20.38 10.20 -3.02
CA LEU A 211 -21.35 11.09 -3.67
C LEU A 211 -22.11 11.84 -2.57
N THR A 212 -22.03 13.16 -2.57
CA THR A 212 -22.76 14.03 -1.64
C THR A 212 -24.21 14.19 -2.10
N SER A 213 -25.09 14.60 -1.18
CA SER A 213 -26.53 14.78 -1.43
C SER A 213 -26.87 15.80 -2.52
N ASP A 214 -25.95 16.71 -2.83
CA ASP A 214 -26.03 17.67 -3.94
C ASP A 214 -25.48 17.13 -5.28
N GLY A 215 -25.12 15.83 -5.35
CA GLY A 215 -24.65 15.15 -6.55
C GLY A 215 -23.17 15.38 -6.88
N ARG A 216 -22.38 15.95 -5.96
CA ARG A 216 -20.93 16.12 -6.13
C ARG A 216 -20.17 14.92 -5.58
N PHE A 217 -18.92 14.75 -6.01
CA PHE A 217 -18.04 13.75 -5.40
C PHE A 217 -17.08 14.44 -4.44
N GLU A 218 -17.15 14.06 -3.17
CA GLU A 218 -16.13 14.38 -2.17
C GLU A 218 -15.06 13.29 -2.21
N THR A 219 -13.87 13.64 -2.70
CA THR A 219 -12.76 12.69 -2.88
C THR A 219 -11.61 13.03 -1.93
N VAL A 220 -11.30 12.09 -1.04
CA VAL A 220 -10.10 12.13 -0.19
C VAL A 220 -8.97 11.43 -0.92
N ARG A 221 -7.79 12.05 -0.96
CA ARG A 221 -6.59 11.52 -1.64
C ARG A 221 -5.47 11.27 -0.67
N THR A 222 -4.59 10.34 -1.05
CA THR A 222 -3.30 10.16 -0.37
C THR A 222 -2.47 11.42 -0.53
N LYS A 223 -1.40 11.58 0.26
CA LYS A 223 -0.54 12.78 0.17
C LYS A 223 -0.03 13.00 -1.25
N ILE A 224 0.49 11.95 -1.88
CA ILE A 224 1.01 12.00 -3.24
C ILE A 224 -0.11 12.04 -4.29
N GLY A 225 -1.28 11.45 -4.02
CA GLY A 225 -2.47 11.56 -4.86
C GLY A 225 -3.04 12.97 -4.90
N GLU A 226 -3.06 13.69 -3.78
CA GLU A 226 -3.47 15.09 -3.70
C GLU A 226 -2.45 16.00 -4.40
N ALA A 227 -1.16 15.73 -4.23
CA ALA A 227 -0.10 16.42 -4.97
C ALA A 227 -0.29 16.26 -6.48
N LEU A 228 -0.50 15.02 -6.96
CA LEU A 228 -0.72 14.75 -8.38
C LEU A 228 -2.04 15.38 -8.89
N TYR A 229 -3.10 15.37 -8.09
CA TYR A 229 -4.36 16.04 -8.41
C TYR A 229 -4.18 17.56 -8.57
N LYS A 230 -3.50 18.21 -7.62
CA LYS A 230 -3.17 19.64 -7.68
C LYS A 230 -2.34 19.98 -8.92
N LEU A 231 -1.41 19.10 -9.31
CA LEU A 231 -0.64 19.27 -10.53
C LEU A 231 -1.52 19.21 -11.79
N LYS A 232 -2.35 18.17 -11.92
CA LYS A 232 -3.15 17.91 -13.12
C LYS A 232 -4.30 18.88 -13.32
N TYR A 233 -5.00 19.23 -12.23
CA TYR A 233 -6.28 19.94 -12.29
C TYR A 233 -6.20 21.38 -11.79
N ARG A 234 -5.29 21.67 -10.84
CA ARG A 234 -5.07 23.04 -10.33
C ARG A 234 -3.83 23.72 -10.93
N ARG A 235 -3.10 23.04 -11.82
CA ARG A 235 -1.85 23.50 -12.46
C ARG A 235 -0.80 23.96 -11.44
N ASN A 236 -0.86 23.46 -10.21
CA ASN A 236 0.07 23.83 -9.17
C ASN A 236 1.39 23.09 -9.40
N LYS A 237 2.40 23.77 -9.94
CA LYS A 237 3.71 23.19 -10.21
C LYS A 237 4.60 23.05 -8.98
N THR A 238 4.25 23.66 -7.83
CA THR A 238 5.09 23.59 -6.62
C THR A 238 5.17 22.17 -6.06
N VAL A 239 4.18 21.33 -6.35
CA VAL A 239 4.11 19.92 -5.92
C VAL A 239 5.01 18.99 -6.74
N ILE A 240 5.58 19.45 -7.86
CA ILE A 240 6.49 18.64 -8.69
C ILE A 240 7.69 18.21 -7.86
N LYS A 241 8.25 19.13 -7.07
CA LYS A 241 9.40 18.85 -6.20
C LYS A 241 9.10 17.67 -5.27
N GLU A 242 8.01 17.75 -4.51
CA GLU A 242 7.60 16.69 -3.58
C GLU A 242 7.39 15.34 -4.27
N ILE A 243 6.71 15.33 -5.43
CA ILE A 243 6.47 14.10 -6.21
C ILE A 243 7.79 13.51 -6.70
N SER A 244 8.65 14.35 -7.29
CA SER A 244 9.93 13.91 -7.88
C SER A 244 10.92 13.44 -6.81
N GLU A 245 10.98 14.08 -5.64
CA GLU A 245 11.81 13.65 -4.52
C GLU A 245 11.37 12.27 -4.02
N THR A 246 10.06 12.08 -3.81
CA THR A 246 9.50 10.80 -3.38
C THR A 246 9.79 9.69 -4.40
N ALA A 247 9.52 9.95 -5.68
CA ALA A 247 9.78 8.98 -6.75
C ALA A 247 11.28 8.68 -6.90
N SER A 248 12.15 9.67 -6.81
CA SER A 248 13.60 9.49 -6.97
C SER A 248 14.22 8.72 -5.82
N SER A 249 13.76 8.95 -4.59
CA SER A 249 14.16 8.14 -3.44
C SER A 249 13.78 6.67 -3.62
N PHE A 250 12.55 6.41 -4.10
CA PHE A 250 12.08 5.06 -4.39
C PHE A 250 12.88 4.39 -5.54
N ILE A 251 13.13 5.10 -6.63
CA ILE A 251 13.90 4.57 -7.76
C ILE A 251 15.31 4.15 -7.32
N LYS A 252 15.97 4.97 -6.49
CA LYS A 252 17.31 4.67 -5.98
C LYS A 252 17.35 3.47 -5.03
N SER A 253 16.24 3.16 -4.34
CA SER A 253 16.17 2.02 -3.42
C SER A 253 15.78 0.71 -4.12
N GLU A 254 14.80 0.76 -5.03
CA GLU A 254 14.18 -0.45 -5.58
C GLU A 254 14.73 -0.89 -6.94
N PHE A 255 15.25 0.05 -7.75
CA PHE A 255 15.70 -0.26 -9.11
C PHE A 255 17.21 -0.13 -9.23
N HIS A 256 17.82 -1.07 -9.95
CA HIS A 256 19.26 -1.10 -10.22
C HIS A 256 19.53 -1.09 -11.72
N ASN A 257 20.64 -0.47 -12.12
CA ASN A 257 21.15 -0.47 -13.50
C ASN A 257 20.14 0.05 -14.55
N VAL A 258 19.33 1.05 -14.21
CA VAL A 258 18.42 1.69 -15.18
C VAL A 258 19.22 2.59 -16.13
N ASP A 259 19.20 2.28 -17.42
CA ASP A 259 19.89 3.04 -18.47
C ASP A 259 19.13 4.32 -18.87
N VAL A 260 17.78 4.30 -18.85
CA VAL A 260 16.94 5.41 -19.30
C VAL A 260 15.54 5.38 -18.69
N ILE A 261 14.96 6.56 -18.45
CA ILE A 261 13.54 6.75 -18.12
C ILE A 261 12.77 7.04 -19.41
N ILE A 262 11.79 6.18 -19.72
CA ILE A 262 10.89 6.35 -20.87
C ILE A 262 9.50 6.75 -20.34
N PRO A 263 9.09 8.02 -20.44
CA PRO A 263 7.75 8.43 -20.03
C PRO A 263 6.70 7.94 -21.04
N VAL A 264 5.54 7.49 -20.54
CA VAL A 264 4.41 7.13 -21.40
C VAL A 264 3.95 8.38 -22.18
N PRO A 265 3.85 8.30 -23.52
CA PRO A 265 3.47 9.44 -24.34
C PRO A 265 2.10 10.01 -23.98
N PRO A 266 1.95 11.35 -23.98
CA PRO A 266 0.68 11.97 -23.67
C PRO A 266 -0.37 11.65 -24.74
N SER A 267 -1.62 11.58 -24.31
CA SER A 267 -2.74 11.39 -25.25
C SER A 267 -3.00 12.60 -26.15
N ASP A 268 -2.63 13.80 -25.69
CA ASP A 268 -2.69 15.03 -26.46
C ASP A 268 -1.34 15.75 -26.39
N VAL A 269 -0.56 15.62 -27.47
CA VAL A 269 0.75 16.27 -27.62
C VAL A 269 0.65 17.79 -27.70
N LYS A 270 -0.52 18.35 -28.03
CA LYS A 270 -0.73 19.80 -28.15
C LYS A 270 -0.96 20.47 -26.79
N ARG A 271 -1.14 19.69 -25.72
CA ARG A 271 -1.32 20.23 -24.37
C ARG A 271 -0.04 20.95 -23.93
N GLN A 272 -0.18 22.23 -23.58
CA GLN A 272 0.94 23.08 -23.13
C GLN A 272 1.69 22.53 -21.91
N PHE A 273 1.01 21.73 -21.08
CA PHE A 273 1.59 21.12 -19.89
C PHE A 273 1.44 19.60 -19.94
N GLN A 274 2.58 18.89 -19.89
CA GLN A 274 2.67 17.43 -19.91
C GLN A 274 3.18 16.93 -18.55
N PRO A 275 2.29 16.54 -17.62
CA PRO A 275 2.68 16.17 -16.26
C PRO A 275 3.71 15.04 -16.21
N VAL A 276 3.49 13.96 -16.97
CA VAL A 276 4.36 12.78 -16.99
C VAL A 276 5.79 13.16 -17.39
N ILE A 277 5.95 13.86 -18.52
CA ILE A 277 7.26 14.33 -19.01
C ILE A 277 7.91 15.31 -18.02
N THR A 278 7.12 16.20 -17.43
CA THR A 278 7.65 17.18 -16.47
C THR A 278 8.18 16.50 -15.21
N ILE A 279 7.45 15.51 -14.68
CA ILE A 279 7.87 14.75 -13.51
C ILE A 279 9.07 13.86 -13.85
N SER A 280 9.09 13.18 -14.99
CA SER A 280 10.23 12.32 -15.39
C SER A 280 11.51 13.12 -15.53
N ASN A 281 11.46 14.34 -16.08
CA ASN A 281 12.63 15.22 -16.16
C ASN A 281 13.13 15.63 -14.76
N ALA A 282 12.23 15.99 -13.85
CA ALA A 282 12.61 16.29 -12.46
C ALA A 282 13.22 15.07 -11.75
N ILE A 283 12.70 13.87 -12.01
CA ILE A 283 13.30 12.61 -11.52
C ILE A 283 14.68 12.38 -12.13
N SER A 284 14.86 12.67 -13.42
CA SER A 284 16.15 12.56 -14.13
C SER A 284 17.22 13.41 -13.48
N GLU A 285 16.90 14.67 -13.14
CA GLU A 285 17.81 15.57 -12.43
C GLU A 285 18.23 15.00 -11.06
N LEU A 286 17.31 14.37 -10.33
CA LEU A 286 17.57 13.83 -9.00
C LEU A 286 18.27 12.46 -9.00
N THR A 287 18.01 11.63 -10.00
CA THR A 287 18.54 10.26 -10.11
C THR A 287 19.77 10.15 -11.01
N GLN A 288 20.02 11.15 -11.86
CA GLN A 288 21.04 11.14 -12.93
C GLN A 288 20.80 10.07 -14.01
N ILE A 289 19.60 9.47 -14.06
CA ILE A 289 19.17 8.59 -15.15
C ILE A 289 18.56 9.46 -16.24
N PRO A 290 19.03 9.41 -17.51
CA PRO A 290 18.50 10.25 -18.57
C PRO A 290 17.02 9.94 -18.87
N THR A 291 16.24 10.98 -19.19
CA THR A 291 14.87 10.82 -19.71
C THR A 291 14.85 10.94 -21.23
N ASP A 292 14.12 10.04 -21.89
CA ASP A 292 13.89 10.09 -23.34
C ASP A 292 12.41 10.01 -23.68
N SER A 293 11.78 11.18 -23.81
CA SER A 293 10.36 11.31 -24.16
C SER A 293 10.07 11.15 -25.66
N GLY A 294 11.09 11.00 -26.50
CA GLY A 294 10.96 10.87 -27.95
C GLY A 294 11.02 9.44 -28.45
N TYR A 295 11.43 8.49 -27.60
CA TYR A 295 11.65 7.10 -28.00
C TYR A 295 10.36 6.31 -28.25
N LEU A 296 9.46 6.30 -27.26
CA LEU A 296 8.15 5.69 -27.35
C LEU A 296 7.19 6.73 -27.94
N ILE A 297 6.50 6.39 -29.02
CA ILE A 297 5.56 7.29 -29.69
C ILE A 297 4.16 6.67 -29.72
N LYS A 298 3.15 7.53 -29.64
CA LYS A 298 1.76 7.15 -29.80
C LYS A 298 1.35 7.28 -31.27
N THR A 299 1.04 6.16 -31.92
CA THR A 299 0.55 6.09 -33.29
C THR A 299 -0.92 6.53 -33.32
N ALA A 300 -1.19 7.78 -33.71
CA ALA A 300 -2.54 8.40 -33.68
C ALA A 300 -3.57 7.58 -34.51
N GLN A 301 -4.86 7.46 -34.19
CA GLN A 301 -5.80 8.22 -33.33
C GLN A 301 -6.67 7.26 -32.49
N THR A 302 -6.56 7.30 -31.16
CA THR A 302 -7.54 6.65 -30.24
C THR A 302 -8.73 7.55 -29.87
N PHE A 303 -8.85 8.74 -30.49
CA PHE A 303 -9.99 9.65 -30.30
C PHE A 303 -11.35 9.05 -30.74
N GLN A 304 -11.36 8.01 -31.58
CA GLN A 304 -12.58 7.37 -32.09
C GLN A 304 -13.00 6.08 -31.37
N ILE A 305 -12.43 5.74 -30.20
CA ILE A 305 -12.85 4.55 -29.43
C ILE A 305 -14.03 4.85 -28.47
N LYS A 306 -14.38 6.13 -28.26
CA LYS A 306 -15.66 6.48 -27.61
C LYS A 306 -16.81 6.22 -28.60
N GLY A 307 -17.28 4.98 -28.67
CA GLY A 307 -18.45 4.59 -29.48
C GLY A 307 -18.42 3.19 -30.11
N ILE A 308 -17.42 2.36 -29.81
CA ILE A 308 -17.34 0.98 -30.36
C ILE A 308 -17.70 -0.02 -29.25
N ASP A 309 -18.87 -0.65 -29.38
CA ASP A 309 -19.43 -1.66 -28.45
C ASP A 309 -18.81 -3.07 -28.62
N ASP A 310 -17.91 -3.24 -29.59
CA ASP A 310 -17.32 -4.53 -29.95
C ASP A 310 -15.94 -4.72 -29.28
N ASN A 311 -15.90 -5.59 -28.26
CA ASN A 311 -14.73 -5.85 -27.43
C ASN A 311 -13.51 -6.37 -28.22
N GLU A 312 -13.71 -7.13 -29.29
CA GLU A 312 -12.61 -7.69 -30.09
C GLU A 312 -11.98 -6.66 -31.03
N LYS A 313 -12.78 -5.71 -31.56
CA LYS A 313 -12.25 -4.54 -32.29
C LYS A 313 -11.50 -3.58 -31.36
N ARG A 314 -11.97 -3.40 -30.13
CA ARG A 314 -11.30 -2.59 -29.11
C ARG A 314 -9.91 -3.15 -28.77
N LYS A 315 -9.79 -4.47 -28.60
CA LYS A 315 -8.49 -5.16 -28.40
C LYS A 315 -7.54 -4.98 -29.57
N LYS A 316 -8.00 -5.15 -30.82
CA LYS A 316 -7.14 -4.99 -32.02
C LYS A 316 -6.64 -3.55 -32.22
N LEU A 317 -7.46 -2.54 -31.90
CA LEU A 317 -7.07 -1.13 -31.99
C LEU A 317 -6.08 -0.71 -30.89
N LEU A 318 -6.19 -1.28 -29.68
CA LEU A 318 -5.20 -1.09 -28.62
C LEU A 318 -3.85 -1.74 -28.94
N HIS A 319 -3.86 -2.82 -29.74
CA HIS A 319 -2.66 -3.58 -30.10
C HIS A 319 -1.63 -2.76 -30.93
N ASN A 320 -2.03 -1.62 -31.52
CA ASN A 320 -1.16 -0.71 -32.27
C ASN A 320 -1.18 0.72 -31.69
N ALA A 321 -1.33 0.88 -30.38
CA ALA A 321 -1.40 2.20 -29.74
C ALA A 321 -0.02 2.88 -29.62
N PHE A 322 1.07 2.13 -29.69
CA PHE A 322 2.43 2.62 -29.53
C PHE A 322 3.38 2.04 -30.58
N SER A 323 4.49 2.74 -30.80
CA SER A 323 5.65 2.28 -31.57
C SER A 323 6.93 2.88 -30.99
N VAL A 324 8.09 2.28 -31.28
CA VAL A 324 9.41 2.85 -30.97
C VAL A 324 10.06 3.43 -32.22
N ILE A 325 10.88 4.47 -32.06
CA ILE A 325 11.58 5.13 -33.18
C ILE A 325 12.67 4.24 -33.78
N ASP A 326 13.42 3.54 -32.93
CA ASP A 326 14.60 2.76 -33.31
C ASP A 326 14.91 1.69 -32.22
N LYS A 327 16.08 1.07 -32.30
CA LYS A 327 16.58 0.05 -31.35
C LYS A 327 17.72 0.56 -30.45
N ARG A 328 17.81 1.86 -30.17
CA ARG A 328 18.91 2.42 -29.37
C ARG A 328 18.98 1.90 -27.92
N TYR A 329 17.88 1.35 -27.42
CA TYR A 329 17.78 0.71 -26.10
C TYR A 329 17.69 -0.82 -26.17
N GLN A 330 18.12 -1.42 -27.28
CA GLN A 330 18.23 -2.88 -27.39
C GLN A 330 19.10 -3.45 -26.26
N ALA A 331 18.60 -4.50 -25.62
CA ALA A 331 19.22 -5.17 -24.46
C ALA A 331 19.50 -4.27 -23.24
N LYS A 332 18.95 -3.05 -23.20
CA LYS A 332 19.07 -2.14 -22.05
C LYS A 332 17.99 -2.37 -21.00
N THR A 333 18.23 -1.88 -19.79
CA THR A 333 17.25 -1.84 -18.72
C THR A 333 16.60 -0.45 -18.71
N ILE A 334 15.28 -0.38 -18.90
CA ILE A 334 14.56 0.89 -18.94
C ILE A 334 13.61 1.01 -17.73
N LEU A 335 13.32 2.25 -17.35
CA LEU A 335 12.23 2.59 -16.45
C LEU A 335 11.09 3.24 -17.25
N LEU A 336 10.02 2.49 -17.50
CA LEU A 336 8.79 2.99 -18.08
C LEU A 336 7.98 3.75 -17.00
N PHE A 337 7.72 5.03 -17.24
CA PHE A 337 7.14 5.93 -16.24
C PHE A 337 5.78 6.49 -16.66
N ASP A 338 4.80 6.42 -15.76
CA ASP A 338 3.48 7.07 -15.93
C ASP A 338 3.02 7.71 -14.61
N ASP A 339 1.97 8.52 -14.63
CA ASP A 339 1.47 9.19 -13.43
C ASP A 339 0.37 8.41 -12.70
N LEU A 340 -0.41 7.58 -13.42
CA LEU A 340 -1.57 6.88 -12.88
C LEU A 340 -1.74 5.48 -13.47
N TYR A 341 -1.54 4.46 -12.63
CA TYR A 341 -1.94 3.10 -12.95
C TYR A 341 -3.45 2.90 -12.75
N ARG A 342 -4.17 2.53 -13.81
CA ARG A 342 -5.60 2.17 -13.75
C ARG A 342 -5.83 0.67 -13.91
N SER A 343 -6.05 0.24 -15.15
CA SER A 343 -6.20 -1.16 -15.55
C SER A 343 -4.86 -1.84 -15.85
N GLY A 344 -3.83 -1.05 -16.16
CA GLY A 344 -2.54 -1.52 -16.68
C GLY A 344 -2.49 -1.56 -18.22
N GLU A 345 -3.62 -1.47 -18.92
CA GLU A 345 -3.69 -1.61 -20.39
C GLU A 345 -2.71 -0.71 -21.15
N THR A 346 -2.53 0.54 -20.69
CA THR A 346 -1.60 1.49 -21.33
C THR A 346 -0.14 1.07 -21.15
N LEU A 347 0.25 0.66 -19.94
CA LEU A 347 1.60 0.22 -19.62
C LEU A 347 1.91 -1.13 -20.29
N ASN A 348 0.96 -2.05 -20.32
CA ASN A 348 1.09 -3.35 -20.99
C ASN A 348 1.33 -3.15 -22.50
N ALA A 349 0.53 -2.29 -23.15
CA ALA A 349 0.71 -2.01 -24.57
C ALA A 349 2.07 -1.34 -24.87
N ALA A 350 2.49 -0.40 -24.01
CA ALA A 350 3.79 0.24 -24.13
C ALA A 350 4.95 -0.75 -23.92
N ALA A 351 4.92 -1.53 -22.85
CA ALA A 351 5.95 -2.51 -22.50
C ALA A 351 6.09 -3.61 -23.56
N LYS A 352 4.96 -4.10 -24.09
CA LYS A 352 4.96 -5.06 -25.20
C LYS A 352 5.70 -4.51 -26.42
N VAL A 353 5.42 -3.27 -26.82
CA VAL A 353 6.09 -2.62 -27.95
C VAL A 353 7.58 -2.40 -27.68
N LEU A 354 7.94 -1.99 -26.47
CA LEU A 354 9.33 -1.84 -26.05
C LEU A 354 10.09 -3.17 -26.10
N LYS A 355 9.45 -4.27 -25.71
CA LYS A 355 10.01 -5.62 -25.80
C LYS A 355 10.13 -6.13 -27.24
N GLU A 356 9.04 -6.08 -28.01
CA GLU A 356 8.97 -6.71 -29.32
C GLU A 356 9.65 -5.89 -30.43
N GLN A 357 9.45 -4.57 -30.45
CA GLN A 357 10.01 -3.69 -31.49
C GLN A 357 11.35 -3.10 -31.07
N GLY A 358 11.46 -2.70 -29.80
CA GLY A 358 12.67 -2.09 -29.24
C GLY A 358 13.75 -3.09 -28.82
N GLU A 359 13.38 -4.38 -28.66
CA GLU A 359 14.26 -5.43 -28.15
C GLU A 359 14.92 -5.09 -26.81
N VAL A 360 14.17 -4.41 -25.95
CA VAL A 360 14.62 -3.97 -24.62
C VAL A 360 14.86 -5.18 -23.70
N GLY A 361 15.95 -5.11 -22.92
CA GLY A 361 16.41 -6.17 -22.02
C GLY A 361 15.52 -6.33 -20.80
N GLU A 362 15.47 -5.35 -19.91
CA GLU A 362 14.61 -5.38 -18.71
C GLU A 362 13.72 -4.13 -18.68
N ILE A 363 12.47 -4.29 -18.24
CA ILE A 363 11.52 -3.17 -18.11
C ILE A 363 11.06 -3.08 -16.68
N TYR A 364 11.48 -2.01 -16.00
CA TYR A 364 10.87 -1.57 -14.76
C TYR A 364 9.73 -0.60 -15.05
N VAL A 365 8.69 -0.63 -14.22
CA VAL A 365 7.59 0.34 -14.27
C VAL A 365 7.51 1.12 -12.96
N LEU A 366 7.33 2.43 -13.06
CA LEU A 366 6.93 3.25 -11.92
C LEU A 366 5.74 4.13 -12.28
N THR A 367 4.75 4.13 -11.40
CA THR A 367 3.67 5.11 -11.42
C THR A 367 3.58 5.90 -10.14
N ILE A 368 3.13 7.16 -10.24
CA ILE A 368 2.96 8.00 -9.04
C ILE A 368 1.78 7.53 -8.19
N THR A 369 0.69 7.13 -8.83
CA THR A 369 -0.50 6.62 -8.11
C THR A 369 -1.20 5.48 -8.84
N LYS A 370 -2.00 4.69 -8.12
CA LYS A 370 -2.86 3.63 -8.66
C LYS A 370 -4.32 3.84 -8.27
N THR A 371 -5.27 3.58 -9.16
CA THR A 371 -6.70 3.62 -8.77
C THR A 371 -7.08 2.41 -7.94
N ARG A 372 -7.99 2.60 -6.96
CA ARG A 372 -8.48 1.51 -6.10
C ARG A 372 -9.33 0.46 -6.83
N THR A 373 -10.00 0.84 -7.93
CA THR A 373 -10.96 -0.03 -8.62
C THR A 373 -10.59 -0.21 -10.09
N LYS A 374 -10.61 -1.45 -10.58
CA LYS A 374 -10.68 -1.73 -12.02
C LYS A 374 -12.12 -1.41 -12.45
N ARG A 375 -12.34 -0.26 -13.09
CA ARG A 375 -13.61 0.04 -13.76
C ARG A 375 -13.51 -0.37 -15.22
#